data_AF-A0A918EXG0-F1
#
_entry.id   AF-A0A918EXG0-F1
#
_cell.length_a   1.000
_cell.length_b   1.000
_cell.length_c   1.000
_cell.angle_alpha   90.00
_cell.angle_beta   90.00
_cell.angle_gamma   90.00
#
_symmetry.space_group_name_H-M   'P 1'
#
loop_
_entity.id
_entity.type
_entity.pdbx_description
1 polymer ?
#
loop_
_entity_poly.entity_id
_entity_poly.type
_entity_poly.pdbx_seq_one_letter_code
_entity_poly.pdbx_strand_id
1 'polypeptide(L)' 'MPPAAADPFHPHFGEDRLMAVPKRKMSRSNTRHRRAQWKASAPKLVTVTIEGVSHRVPQHLVPAYRRGLLRPED' A
#
# COMPACT_ATOMS: atom_id res chain seq x y z
N MET A 1 -32.44 48.87 -17.06
CA MET A 1 -32.92 47.48 -16.88
C MET A 1 -31.70 46.56 -16.99
N PRO A 2 -31.11 46.07 -15.88
CA PRO A 2 -29.99 45.13 -15.95
C PRO A 2 -30.50 43.71 -16.28
N PRO A 3 -29.78 42.91 -17.09
CA PRO A 3 -30.15 41.51 -17.31
C PRO A 3 -29.92 40.70 -16.03
N ALA A 4 -30.87 39.81 -15.76
CA ALA A 4 -30.94 38.96 -14.58
C ALA A 4 -29.66 38.15 -14.37
N ALA A 5 -29.22 38.09 -13.12
CA ALA A 5 -28.11 37.27 -12.66
C ALA A 5 -28.32 35.81 -13.08
N ALA A 6 -27.32 35.22 -13.73
CA ALA A 6 -27.26 33.79 -13.96
C ALA A 6 -27.20 33.06 -12.61
N ASP A 7 -28.12 32.12 -12.38
CA ASP A 7 -28.15 31.28 -11.18
C ASP A 7 -26.84 30.46 -11.05
N PRO A 8 -26.11 30.56 -9.92
CA PRO A 8 -24.81 29.90 -9.75
C PRO A 8 -24.90 28.41 -9.36
N PHE A 9 -26.04 27.76 -9.52
CA PHE A 9 -26.27 26.38 -9.06
C PHE A 9 -26.87 25.49 -10.16
N HIS A 10 -26.22 25.45 -11.33
CA HIS A 10 -26.48 24.37 -12.29
C HIS A 10 -25.59 23.18 -11.93
N PRO A 11 -26.12 22.09 -11.37
CA PRO A 11 -25.30 20.91 -11.11
C PRO A 11 -24.82 20.35 -12.47
N HIS A 12 -23.49 20.34 -12.68
CA HIS A 12 -22.84 19.66 -13.81
C HIS A 12 -22.98 18.14 -13.65
N PHE A 13 -24.20 17.61 -13.77
CA PHE A 13 -24.46 16.17 -13.93
C PHE A 13 -23.96 15.74 -15.32
N GLY A 14 -22.65 15.58 -15.50
CA GLY A 14 -22.15 15.33 -16.86
C GLY A 14 -20.73 14.81 -17.06
N GLU A 15 -19.83 14.83 -16.08
CA GLU A 15 -18.40 14.56 -16.36
C GLU A 15 -17.84 13.26 -15.76
N ASP A 16 -18.65 12.47 -15.03
CA ASP A 16 -18.20 11.18 -14.49
C ASP A 16 -18.21 10.03 -15.52
N ARG A 17 -18.58 10.28 -16.78
CA ARG A 17 -18.70 9.23 -17.83
C ARG A 17 -17.36 8.64 -18.30
N LEU A 18 -16.22 9.20 -17.89
CA LEU A 18 -14.91 8.70 -18.30
C LEU A 18 -14.31 7.69 -17.31
N MET A 19 -14.80 7.64 -16.06
CA MET A 19 -14.32 6.69 -15.06
C MET A 19 -15.38 5.63 -14.77
N ALA A 20 -14.99 4.35 -14.87
CA ALA A 20 -15.89 3.25 -14.56
C ALA A 20 -16.24 3.24 -13.06
N VAL A 21 -17.49 3.55 -12.74
CA VAL A 21 -18.01 3.52 -11.35
C VAL A 21 -18.66 2.17 -11.05
N PRO A 22 -18.44 1.58 -9.85
CA PRO A 22 -19.12 0.35 -9.45
C PRO A 22 -20.64 0.49 -9.44
N LYS A 23 -21.33 -0.24 -10.32
CA LYS A 23 -22.79 -0.21 -10.43
C LYS A 23 -23.51 -0.90 -9.27
N ARG A 24 -22.87 -1.88 -8.62
CA ARG A 24 -23.47 -2.74 -7.59
C ARG A 24 -22.52 -2.87 -6.40
N LYS A 25 -23.10 -3.06 -5.21
CA LYS A 25 -22.35 -3.43 -4.01
C LYS A 25 -21.75 -4.84 -4.20
N MET A 26 -20.44 -4.95 -4.00
CA MET A 26 -19.75 -6.24 -4.06
C MET A 26 -20.21 -7.15 -2.91
N SER A 27 -20.41 -8.44 -3.19
CA SER A 27 -20.81 -9.41 -2.16
C SER A 27 -19.79 -9.50 -1.03
N ARG A 28 -20.24 -9.88 0.17
CA ARG A 28 -19.36 -10.08 1.34
C ARG A 28 -18.28 -11.13 1.04
N SER A 29 -18.65 -12.23 0.38
CA SER A 29 -17.73 -13.31 0.02
C SER A 29 -16.63 -12.84 -0.94
N ASN A 30 -16.98 -12.11 -2.00
CA ASN A 30 -16.01 -11.61 -2.97
C ASN A 30 -15.06 -10.58 -2.35
N THR A 31 -15.60 -9.70 -1.49
CA THR A 31 -14.79 -8.71 -0.77
C THR A 31 -13.79 -9.38 0.17
N ARG A 32 -14.24 -10.41 0.92
CA ARG A 32 -13.37 -11.18 1.82
C ARG A 32 -12.30 -11.94 1.05
N HIS A 33 -12.68 -12.61 -0.03
CA HIS A 33 -11.76 -13.36 -0.87
C HIS A 33 -10.65 -12.47 -1.44
N ARG A 34 -11.00 -11.31 -2.02
CA ARG A 34 -10.01 -10.36 -2.53
C ARG A 34 -9.08 -9.84 -1.43
N ARG A 35 -9.64 -9.44 -0.28
CA ARG A 35 -8.85 -8.92 0.86
C ARG A 35 -7.90 -9.97 1.44
N ALA A 36 -8.30 -11.25 1.47
CA ALA A 36 -7.46 -12.32 1.99
C ALA A 36 -6.17 -12.55 1.18
N GLN A 37 -6.12 -12.11 -0.09
CA GLN A 37 -4.91 -12.15 -0.90
C GLN A 37 -3.93 -11.02 -0.58
N TRP A 38 -4.39 -9.94 0.06
CA TRP A 38 -3.52 -8.87 0.51
C TRP A 38 -2.87 -9.28 1.84
N LYS A 39 -1.80 -10.06 1.71
CA LYS A 39 -1.00 -10.58 2.81
C LYS A 39 0.49 -10.33 2.52
N ALA A 40 1.27 -10.13 3.58
CA ALA A 40 2.72 -10.02 3.49
C ALA A 40 3.38 -11.37 3.79
N SER A 41 4.42 -11.71 3.03
CA SER A 41 5.27 -12.86 3.32
C SER A 41 6.40 -12.43 4.25
N ALA A 42 6.60 -13.17 5.34
CA ALA A 42 7.73 -12.93 6.23
C ALA A 42 9.06 -13.24 5.51
N PRO A 43 10.11 -12.41 5.69
CA PRO A 43 11.41 -12.70 5.11
C PRO A 43 12.04 -13.93 5.76
N LYS A 44 12.79 -14.70 4.98
CA LYS A 44 13.61 -15.80 5.51
C LYS A 44 14.82 -15.21 6.24
N LEU A 45 14.92 -15.51 7.53
CA LEU A 45 15.99 -15.02 8.39
C LEU A 45 17.12 -16.06 8.51
N VAL A 46 18.34 -15.58 8.52
CA VAL A 46 19.57 -16.36 8.72
C VAL A 46 20.30 -15.80 9.94
N THR A 47 20.84 -16.69 10.77
CA THR A 47 21.66 -16.32 11.92
C THR A 47 23.05 -15.89 11.45
N VAL A 48 23.47 -14.69 11.85
CA VAL A 48 24.81 -14.15 11.60
C VAL A 48 25.36 -13.60 12.90
N THR A 49 26.64 -13.85 13.17
CA THR A 49 27.35 -13.25 14.30
C THR A 49 27.90 -11.89 13.88
N ILE A 50 27.45 -10.83 14.54
CA ILE A 50 27.88 -9.44 14.35
C ILE A 50 28.38 -8.97 15.71
N GLU A 51 29.62 -8.49 15.80
CA GLU A 51 30.22 -7.97 17.05
C GLU A 51 30.15 -8.96 18.24
N GLY A 52 30.19 -10.27 17.96
CA GLY A 52 30.10 -11.33 18.97
C GLY A 52 28.68 -11.71 19.37
N VAL A 53 27.66 -11.01 18.89
CA VAL A 53 26.23 -11.27 19.16
C VAL A 53 25.58 -11.94 17.95
N SER A 54 24.69 -12.90 18.20
CA SER A 54 23.94 -13.60 17.14
C SER A 54 22.67 -12.84 16.77
N HIS A 55 22.57 -12.37 15.53
CA HIS A 55 21.39 -11.67 15.00
C HIS A 55 20.73 -12.47 13.87
N ARG A 56 19.39 -12.35 13.76
CA ARG A 56 18.60 -12.95 12.68
C ARG A 56 18.29 -11.90 11.63
N VAL A 57 18.94 -11.98 10.47
CA VAL A 57 18.83 -10.98 9.40
C VAL A 57 18.32 -11.61 8.10
N PRO A 58 17.62 -10.86 7.24
CA PRO A 58 17.29 -11.33 5.89
C PRO A 58 18.55 -11.73 5.12
N GLN A 59 18.50 -12.88 4.44
CA GLN A 59 19.68 -13.47 3.77
C GLN A 59 20.39 -12.51 2.80
N HIS A 60 19.64 -11.70 2.04
CA HIS A 60 20.19 -10.76 1.08
C HIS A 60 20.89 -9.55 1.72
N LEU A 61 20.65 -9.28 3.00
CA LEU A 61 21.30 -8.20 3.75
C LEU A 61 22.58 -8.62 4.47
N VAL A 62 22.87 -9.93 4.54
CA VAL A 62 24.08 -10.46 5.20
C VAL A 62 25.38 -9.78 4.71
N PRO A 63 25.59 -9.54 3.39
CA PRO A 63 26.80 -8.86 2.92
C PRO A 63 26.94 -7.43 3.45
N ALA A 64 25.83 -6.72 3.66
CA ALA A 64 25.84 -5.34 4.17
C ALA A 64 26.28 -5.30 5.64
N TYR A 65 25.77 -6.22 6.47
CA TYR A 65 26.21 -6.36 7.86
C TYR A 65 27.68 -6.77 7.97
N ARG A 66 28.14 -7.71 7.14
CA ARG A 66 29.56 -8.13 7.12
C ARG A 66 30.52 -7.02 6.71
N ARG A 67 30.07 -6.09 5.87
CA ARG A 67 30.86 -4.93 5.40
C ARG A 67 30.74 -3.72 6.34
N GLY A 68 29.95 -3.81 7.40
CA GLY A 68 29.71 -2.69 8.32
C GLY A 68 28.88 -1.55 7.74
N LEU A 69 28.15 -1.78 6.64
CA LEU A 69 27.29 -0.77 5.99
C LEU A 69 25.95 -0.60 6.71
N LEU A 70 25.51 -1.65 7.40
CA LEU A 70 24.32 -1.67 8.25
C LEU A 70 24.73 -2.15 9.64
N ARG A 71 24.18 -1.49 10.66
CA ARG A 71 24.28 -1.93 12.05
C ARG A 71 22.93 -2.47 12.50
N PRO A 72 22.89 -3.59 13.24
CA PRO A 72 21.66 -3.99 13.90
C PRO A 72 21.36 -2.93 14.97
N GLU A 73 20.17 -2.32 14.91
CA GLU A 73 19.66 -1.55 16.06
C GLU A 73 19.26 -2.57 17.15
N ASP A 74 19.52 -2.23 18.41
CA ASP A 74 19.25 -3.09 19.58
C ASP A 74 17.75 -3.43 19.77
#